data_AF-A0A8T4P3V0-F1
#
_entry.id   AF-A0A8T4P3V0-F1
#
_cell.length_a   1.000
_cell.length_b   1.000
_cell.length_c   1.000
_cell.angle_alpha   90.00
_cell.angle_beta   90.00
_cell.angle_gamma   90.00
#
_symmetry.space_group_name_H-M   'P 1'
#
loop_
_entity.id
_entity.type
_entity.pdbx_description
1 polymer ?
#
loop_
_entity_poly.entity_id
_entity_poly.type
_entity_poly.pdbx_seq_one_letter_code
_entity_poly.pdbx_strand_id
1 'polypeptide(L)'
;MKDPKELLKNFKDGEEIAEEGRNTPKIPTGYPSPINRYRLYVEGFNISIEEPYFWVLHYLRYMWGYSYIDKITDVFAAAENSAFFGVSQQRIGLQQDKVSQFLATVGKMVKELFQLVRELRVLDERLGYYADSYTDSKSAESAEITLKGIWIDMVEQGAKNPASVYGMAREVQFTTLPDLFFSTHPKKQEDVDEVVEGTRSQFNRKVREVLKRKLRTYLSWKEHTYEELKNRRKFTLKYLRQHYEIIKMYMAWVKPYLKNIQRLHMDQSKMETPDLLVAFETSMIEVELLARRPYKVSLGKDTKNINAVLLIHFLFRTRPEMSYQQEGYQRGPIHVGRVQMNFRAYTWTDEEIEAYKKYREREDFKLIELVDASVKAAMDALGDELMRYLFEAGEEFEPRLEEKKAFASRAASPYLSVFKGFGELFGAFKGHKGVRVKKPRKEDAFKLELGREKAKEFAKNSMWNIYHHFKKHHGMLNW
;
A
#
# COMPACT_ATOMS: atom_id res chain seq x y z
N MET A 1 17.03 -5.06 11.57
CA MET A 1 15.75 -5.40 12.21
C MET A 1 16.08 -5.88 13.62
N LYS A 2 15.39 -5.43 14.66
CA LYS A 2 15.62 -5.92 16.03
C LYS A 2 14.96 -7.29 16.19
N ASP A 3 15.68 -8.23 16.79
CA ASP A 3 15.20 -9.60 17.04
C ASP A 3 13.84 -9.58 17.79
N PRO A 4 12.92 -10.54 17.57
CA PRO A 4 11.66 -10.66 18.32
C PRO A 4 11.88 -10.61 19.84
N LYS A 5 13.02 -11.16 20.29
CA LYS A 5 13.51 -11.15 21.68
C LYS A 5 13.80 -9.75 22.24
N GLU A 6 14.17 -8.78 21.41
CA GLU A 6 14.42 -7.40 21.86
C GLU A 6 13.15 -6.59 22.10
N LEU A 7 12.03 -6.96 21.45
CA LEU A 7 10.75 -6.29 21.63
C LEU A 7 9.97 -6.83 22.83
N LEU A 8 10.14 -8.11 23.18
CA LEU A 8 9.62 -8.70 24.42
C LEU A 8 10.23 -8.05 25.68
N LYS A 9 11.47 -7.54 25.59
CA LYS A 9 12.11 -6.73 26.66
C LYS A 9 11.38 -5.40 26.94
N ASN A 10 10.51 -4.93 26.05
CA ASN A 10 9.71 -3.72 26.26
C ASN A 10 8.44 -3.98 27.08
N PHE A 11 8.03 -5.24 27.26
CA PHE A 11 6.98 -5.59 28.21
C PHE A 11 7.57 -5.60 29.62
N LYS A 12 6.89 -4.98 30.57
CA LYS A 12 7.37 -4.75 31.94
C LYS A 12 7.84 -6.00 32.68
N ASP A 13 7.32 -7.16 32.31
CA ASP A 13 7.48 -8.41 33.07
C ASP A 13 8.43 -9.42 32.41
N GLY A 14 9.11 -9.05 31.32
CA GLY A 14 10.06 -9.93 30.61
C GLY A 14 9.41 -11.11 29.88
N GLU A 15 10.24 -12.05 29.41
CA GLU A 15 9.79 -13.27 28.72
C GLU A 15 9.39 -14.36 29.72
N GLU A 16 8.27 -15.05 29.45
CA GLU A 16 7.81 -16.20 30.24
C GLU A 16 8.82 -17.35 30.12
N ILE A 17 9.25 -17.87 31.27
CA ILE A 17 10.07 -19.08 31.37
C ILE A 17 9.25 -20.14 32.10
N ALA A 18 8.98 -21.26 31.44
CA ALA A 18 8.14 -22.31 31.99
C ALA A 18 8.67 -23.72 31.72
N GLU A 19 8.27 -24.65 32.56
CA GLU A 19 8.56 -26.08 32.40
C GLU A 19 7.58 -26.66 31.37
N GLU A 20 8.09 -27.10 30.22
CA GLU A 20 7.28 -27.65 29.12
C GLU A 20 7.11 -29.17 29.20
N GLY A 21 8.00 -29.88 29.90
CA GLY A 21 7.98 -31.32 30.13
C GLY A 21 8.28 -31.66 31.59
N ARG A 22 7.87 -32.85 32.05
CA ARG A 22 8.05 -33.25 33.44
C ARG A 22 9.54 -33.32 33.80
N ASN A 23 9.95 -32.60 34.83
CA ASN A 23 11.32 -32.48 35.32
C ASN A 23 12.30 -31.88 34.30
N THR A 24 11.84 -31.07 33.34
CA THR A 24 12.74 -30.38 32.40
C THR A 24 13.13 -29.00 32.93
N PRO A 25 14.33 -28.49 32.59
CA PRO A 25 14.67 -27.10 32.87
C PRO A 25 13.64 -26.16 32.23
N LYS A 26 13.37 -25.03 32.88
CA LYS A 26 12.42 -24.04 32.37
C LYS A 26 12.99 -23.40 31.10
N ILE A 27 12.22 -23.40 30.03
CA ILE A 27 12.60 -22.87 28.71
C ILE A 27 11.78 -21.60 28.44
N PRO A 28 12.33 -20.58 27.76
CA PRO A 28 11.56 -19.43 27.28
C PRO A 28 10.42 -19.88 26.35
N THR A 29 9.21 -19.39 26.59
CA THR A 29 8.01 -19.80 25.83
C THR A 29 7.71 -18.90 24.63
N GLY A 30 8.43 -17.77 24.46
CA GLY A 30 8.14 -16.77 23.43
C GLY A 30 6.92 -15.88 23.70
N TYR A 31 6.38 -15.91 24.92
CA TYR A 31 5.28 -15.05 25.38
C TYR A 31 5.74 -14.12 26.52
N PRO A 32 5.06 -12.97 26.74
CA PRO A 32 5.29 -12.17 27.94
C PRO A 32 5.00 -12.96 29.22
N SER A 33 5.67 -12.65 30.33
CA SER A 33 5.41 -13.33 31.61
C SER A 33 3.95 -13.17 32.06
N PRO A 34 3.17 -14.26 32.17
CA PRO A 34 1.77 -14.17 32.57
C PRO A 34 1.60 -14.12 34.09
N ILE A 35 0.45 -13.63 34.52
CA ILE A 35 0.06 -13.60 35.93
C ILE A 35 -0.10 -15.03 36.46
N ASN A 36 -0.82 -15.86 35.70
CA ASN A 36 -1.01 -17.29 35.92
C ASN A 36 -1.01 -17.97 34.54
N ARG A 37 -0.59 -19.23 34.50
CA ARG A 37 -0.64 -20.09 33.32
C ARG A 37 -1.31 -21.42 33.65
N TYR A 38 -2.20 -21.89 32.78
CA TYR A 38 -2.68 -23.26 32.81
C TYR A 38 -2.47 -23.94 31.46
N ARG A 39 -2.20 -25.24 31.48
CA ARG A 39 -1.99 -26.07 30.29
C ARG A 39 -2.87 -27.30 30.35
N LEU A 40 -3.51 -27.63 29.23
CA LEU A 40 -4.37 -28.80 29.04
C LEU A 40 -3.96 -29.54 27.77
N TYR A 41 -4.12 -30.86 27.82
CA TYR A 41 -4.04 -31.72 26.66
C TYR A 41 -5.31 -32.55 26.58
N VAL A 42 -5.94 -32.51 25.42
CA VAL A 42 -7.07 -33.36 25.06
C VAL A 42 -6.62 -34.20 23.87
N GLU A 43 -6.76 -35.51 23.96
CA GLU A 43 -6.45 -36.42 22.86
C GLU A 43 -7.56 -37.45 22.77
N GLY A 44 -8.00 -37.74 21.55
CA GLY A 44 -9.06 -38.70 21.31
C GLY A 44 -9.27 -38.93 19.83
N PHE A 45 -9.97 -40.03 19.53
CA PHE A 45 -10.36 -40.38 18.18
C PHE A 45 -11.41 -39.39 17.67
N ASN A 46 -11.24 -38.92 16.42
CA ASN A 46 -12.18 -37.99 15.76
C ASN A 46 -12.44 -36.65 16.49
N ILE A 47 -11.53 -36.21 17.37
CA ILE A 47 -11.65 -34.87 17.97
C ILE A 47 -11.37 -33.81 16.90
N SER A 48 -12.32 -32.90 16.69
CA SER A 48 -12.14 -31.68 15.91
C SER A 48 -11.62 -30.54 16.81
N ILE A 49 -10.75 -29.67 16.28
CA ILE A 49 -10.34 -28.43 16.98
C ILE A 49 -11.54 -27.51 17.27
N GLU A 50 -12.58 -27.59 16.46
CA GLU A 50 -13.74 -26.71 16.55
C GLU A 50 -14.47 -26.86 17.88
N GLU A 51 -14.60 -28.08 18.39
CA GLU A 51 -15.29 -28.35 19.65
C GLU A 51 -14.65 -27.60 20.84
N PRO A 52 -13.36 -27.81 21.18
CA PRO A 52 -12.73 -27.08 22.28
C PRO A 52 -12.61 -25.58 21.98
N TYR A 53 -12.41 -25.18 20.72
CA TYR A 53 -12.32 -23.78 20.34
C TYR A 53 -13.64 -23.03 20.58
N PHE A 54 -14.75 -23.53 20.04
CA PHE A 54 -16.06 -22.89 20.18
C PHE A 54 -16.60 -23.00 21.60
N TRP A 55 -16.32 -24.09 22.32
CA TRP A 55 -16.68 -24.21 23.73
C TRP A 55 -16.06 -23.06 24.52
N VAL A 56 -14.75 -22.86 24.39
CA VAL A 56 -14.03 -21.79 25.09
C VAL A 56 -14.50 -20.41 24.63
N LEU A 57 -14.67 -20.21 23.31
CA LEU A 57 -15.15 -18.94 22.76
C LEU A 57 -16.54 -18.55 23.29
N HIS A 58 -17.47 -19.50 23.30
CA HIS A 58 -18.82 -19.30 23.84
C HIS A 58 -18.79 -19.04 25.34
N TYR A 59 -17.94 -19.76 26.06
CA TYR A 59 -17.79 -19.59 27.49
C TYR A 59 -17.23 -18.19 27.84
N LEU A 60 -16.29 -17.67 27.05
CA LEU A 60 -15.78 -16.31 27.18
C LEU A 60 -16.84 -15.23 26.90
N ARG A 61 -17.65 -15.43 25.84
CA ARG A 61 -18.67 -14.48 25.42
C ARG A 61 -19.86 -14.44 26.39
N TYR A 62 -20.43 -15.60 26.69
CA TYR A 62 -21.72 -15.70 27.38
C TYR A 62 -21.58 -15.75 28.90
N MET A 63 -20.58 -16.47 29.43
CA MET A 63 -20.46 -16.64 30.89
C MET A 63 -19.64 -15.52 31.55
N TRP A 64 -18.53 -15.11 30.92
CA TRP A 64 -17.61 -14.14 31.51
C TRP A 64 -17.72 -12.72 30.94
N GLY A 65 -18.47 -12.55 29.84
CA GLY A 65 -18.79 -11.24 29.27
C GLY A 65 -17.56 -10.49 28.76
N TYR A 66 -16.58 -11.19 28.18
CA TYR A 66 -15.46 -10.52 27.51
C TYR A 66 -15.99 -9.74 26.30
N SER A 67 -15.92 -8.41 26.39
CA SER A 67 -16.57 -7.50 25.44
C SER A 67 -15.88 -7.46 24.07
N TYR A 68 -14.58 -7.71 24.02
CA TYR A 68 -13.83 -7.79 22.77
C TYR A 68 -13.01 -9.08 22.76
N ILE A 69 -13.13 -9.84 21.68
CA ILE A 69 -12.38 -11.08 21.47
C ILE A 69 -11.79 -11.00 20.07
N ASP A 70 -10.47 -10.90 20.01
CA ASP A 70 -9.71 -10.79 18.78
C ASP A 70 -8.99 -12.12 18.53
N LYS A 71 -9.10 -12.65 17.30
CA LYS A 71 -8.27 -13.76 16.85
C LYS A 71 -6.96 -13.19 16.33
N ILE A 72 -5.84 -13.54 16.98
CA ILE A 72 -4.52 -12.97 16.69
C ILE A 72 -3.80 -13.83 15.66
N THR A 73 -3.63 -15.12 15.96
CA THR A 73 -3.02 -16.07 15.05
C THR A 73 -4.05 -17.11 14.64
N ASP A 74 -3.98 -17.48 13.36
CA ASP A 74 -4.73 -18.56 12.75
C ASP A 74 -3.83 -19.14 11.66
N VAL A 75 -2.86 -19.91 12.12
CA VAL A 75 -1.77 -20.44 11.30
C VAL A 75 -2.00 -21.92 11.14
N PHE A 76 -1.75 -22.43 9.93
CA PHE A 76 -1.77 -23.84 9.65
C PHE A 76 -0.44 -24.28 9.06
N ALA A 77 -0.08 -25.52 9.36
CA ALA A 77 1.01 -26.23 8.72
C ALA A 77 0.52 -27.64 8.39
N ALA A 78 0.96 -28.18 7.27
CA ALA A 78 0.70 -29.58 6.93
C ALA A 78 1.95 -30.20 6.32
N ALA A 79 2.06 -31.51 6.45
CA ALA A 79 3.12 -32.26 5.79
C ALA A 79 3.03 -32.09 4.28
N GLU A 80 4.19 -31.99 3.62
CA GLU A 80 4.28 -31.73 2.17
C GLU A 80 3.58 -32.82 1.33
N ASN A 81 3.61 -34.07 1.79
CA ASN A 81 2.94 -35.18 1.11
C ASN A 81 1.45 -35.30 1.48
N SER A 82 0.92 -34.44 2.36
CA SER A 82 -0.50 -34.47 2.71
C SER A 82 -1.37 -33.95 1.55
N ALA A 83 -2.54 -34.55 1.35
CA ALA A 83 -3.53 -34.05 0.39
C ALA A 83 -3.92 -32.58 0.67
N PHE A 84 -3.94 -32.19 1.95
CA PHE A 84 -4.23 -30.83 2.39
C PHE A 84 -3.16 -29.82 1.91
N PHE A 85 -1.88 -30.18 1.97
CA PHE A 85 -0.79 -29.37 1.45
C PHE A 85 -0.95 -29.14 -0.06
N GLY A 86 -1.19 -30.20 -0.83
CA GLY A 86 -1.38 -30.10 -2.29
C GLY A 86 -2.50 -29.14 -2.69
N VAL A 87 -3.68 -29.26 -2.07
CA VAL A 87 -4.82 -28.35 -2.33
C VAL A 87 -4.52 -26.92 -1.91
N SER A 88 -3.85 -26.73 -0.77
CA SER A 88 -3.46 -25.40 -0.28
C SER A 88 -2.47 -24.73 -1.22
N GLN A 89 -1.44 -25.44 -1.67
CA GLN A 89 -0.47 -24.95 -2.63
C GLN A 89 -1.10 -24.62 -3.98
N GLN A 90 -2.05 -25.44 -4.46
CA GLN A 90 -2.79 -25.13 -5.67
C GLN A 90 -3.57 -23.81 -5.54
N ARG A 91 -4.24 -23.58 -4.40
CA ARG A 91 -4.96 -22.32 -4.14
C ARG A 91 -4.03 -21.12 -4.04
N ILE A 92 -2.87 -21.29 -3.39
CA ILE A 92 -1.83 -20.26 -3.31
C ILE A 92 -1.31 -19.93 -4.71
N GLY A 93 -0.96 -20.95 -5.51
CA GLY A 93 -0.48 -20.80 -6.88
C GLY A 93 -1.47 -20.03 -7.76
N LEU A 94 -2.76 -20.37 -7.71
CA LEU A 94 -3.80 -19.64 -8.45
C LEU A 94 -3.86 -18.15 -8.05
N GLN A 95 -3.66 -17.83 -6.78
CA GLN A 95 -3.64 -16.43 -6.32
C GLN A 95 -2.34 -15.72 -6.71
N GLN A 96 -1.19 -16.40 -6.62
CA GLN A 96 0.11 -15.88 -7.05
C GLN A 96 0.13 -15.60 -8.56
N ASP A 97 -0.48 -16.47 -9.36
CA ASP A 97 -0.65 -16.26 -10.80
C ASP A 97 -1.49 -15.00 -11.08
N LYS A 98 -2.59 -14.80 -10.34
CA LYS A 98 -3.42 -13.59 -10.46
C LYS A 98 -2.68 -12.33 -10.05
N VAL A 99 -1.94 -12.36 -8.94
CA VAL A 99 -1.09 -11.25 -8.51
C VAL A 99 -0.06 -10.94 -9.58
N SER A 100 0.62 -11.95 -10.13
CA SER A 100 1.63 -11.77 -11.17
C SER A 100 1.03 -11.16 -12.45
N GLN A 101 -0.16 -11.61 -12.87
CA GLN A 101 -0.90 -11.05 -14.00
C GLN A 101 -1.24 -9.57 -13.79
N PHE A 102 -1.72 -9.21 -12.59
CA PHE A 102 -2.03 -7.82 -12.26
C PHE A 102 -0.77 -6.96 -12.19
N LEU A 103 0.31 -7.43 -11.54
CA LEU A 103 1.56 -6.68 -11.46
C LEU A 103 2.22 -6.48 -12.83
N ALA A 104 2.17 -7.48 -13.71
CA ALA A 104 2.65 -7.33 -15.08
C ALA A 104 1.84 -6.28 -15.86
N THR A 105 0.51 -6.28 -15.68
CA THR A 105 -0.38 -5.27 -16.28
C THR A 105 -0.08 -3.88 -15.73
N VAL A 106 0.05 -3.73 -14.40
CA VAL A 106 0.42 -2.48 -13.74
C VAL A 106 1.77 -2.00 -14.27
N GLY A 107 2.79 -2.86 -14.34
CA GLY A 107 4.11 -2.51 -14.86
C GLY A 107 4.07 -2.00 -16.31
N LYS A 108 3.26 -2.62 -17.17
CA LYS A 108 3.03 -2.14 -18.55
C LYS A 108 2.37 -0.74 -18.55
N MET A 109 1.32 -0.55 -17.76
CA MET A 109 0.61 0.73 -17.65
C MET A 109 1.51 1.84 -17.08
N VAL A 110 2.38 1.52 -16.12
CA VAL A 110 3.40 2.45 -15.59
C VAL A 110 4.34 2.90 -16.72
N LYS A 111 4.81 1.98 -17.56
CA LYS A 111 5.66 2.31 -18.71
C LYS A 111 4.93 3.21 -19.72
N GLU A 112 3.65 2.95 -19.97
CA GLU A 112 2.81 3.78 -20.85
C GLU A 112 2.60 5.19 -20.25
N LEU A 113 2.44 5.32 -18.92
CA LEU A 113 2.40 6.63 -18.26
C LEU A 113 3.67 7.45 -18.51
N PHE A 114 4.86 6.85 -18.48
CA PHE A 114 6.11 7.57 -18.83
C PHE A 114 6.08 8.10 -20.27
N GLN A 115 5.53 7.33 -21.21
CA GLN A 115 5.41 7.75 -22.61
C GLN A 115 4.43 8.92 -22.74
N LEU A 116 3.29 8.87 -22.05
CA LEU A 116 2.29 9.94 -22.04
C LEU A 116 2.80 11.24 -21.41
N VAL A 117 3.51 11.15 -20.28
CA VAL A 117 4.12 12.33 -19.63
C VAL A 117 5.16 12.96 -20.54
N ARG A 118 5.99 12.15 -21.22
CA ARG A 118 6.96 12.65 -22.21
C ARG A 118 6.26 13.32 -23.40
N GLU A 119 5.18 12.73 -23.90
CA GLU A 119 4.38 13.33 -24.99
C GLU A 119 3.79 14.68 -24.55
N LEU A 120 3.20 14.75 -23.36
CA LEU A 120 2.67 16.00 -22.79
C LEU A 120 3.75 17.06 -22.65
N ARG A 121 4.96 16.71 -22.21
CA ARG A 121 6.09 17.64 -22.13
C ARG A 121 6.44 18.23 -23.51
N VAL A 122 6.52 17.38 -24.54
CA VAL A 122 6.80 17.84 -25.91
C VAL A 122 5.66 18.70 -26.45
N LEU A 123 4.41 18.36 -26.15
CA LEU A 123 3.25 19.16 -26.53
C LEU A 123 3.25 20.53 -25.84
N ASP A 124 3.61 20.59 -24.56
CA ASP A 124 3.71 21.84 -23.79
C ASP A 124 4.82 22.73 -24.32
N GLU A 125 6.00 22.17 -24.60
CA GLU A 125 7.10 22.92 -25.22
C GLU A 125 6.68 23.48 -26.59
N ARG A 126 6.03 22.65 -27.42
CA ARG A 126 5.51 23.08 -28.72
C ARG A 126 4.47 24.19 -28.57
N LEU A 127 3.48 24.02 -27.71
CA LEU A 127 2.44 25.02 -27.45
C LEU A 127 3.03 26.31 -26.87
N GLY A 128 4.14 26.24 -26.14
CA GLY A 128 4.91 27.39 -25.68
C GLY A 128 5.37 28.28 -26.84
N TYR A 129 5.96 27.70 -27.90
CA TYR A 129 6.36 28.47 -29.08
C TYR A 129 5.17 29.16 -29.77
N TYR A 130 4.02 28.48 -29.86
CA TYR A 130 2.80 29.10 -30.40
C TYR A 130 2.28 30.23 -29.49
N ALA A 131 2.20 30.01 -28.18
CA ALA A 131 1.72 31.03 -27.24
C ALA A 131 2.62 32.28 -27.24
N ASP A 132 3.94 32.10 -27.19
CA ASP A 132 4.92 33.19 -27.25
C ASP A 132 4.79 33.99 -28.55
N SER A 133 4.55 33.32 -29.67
CA SER A 133 4.39 33.97 -30.97
C SER A 133 3.14 34.86 -31.09
N TYR A 134 2.13 34.65 -30.22
CA TYR A 134 0.93 35.50 -30.16
C TYR A 134 1.09 36.68 -29.18
N THR A 135 2.17 36.73 -28.40
CA THR A 135 2.48 37.83 -27.48
C THR A 135 3.44 38.85 -28.11
N ASP A 136 3.43 40.11 -27.68
CA ASP A 136 4.42 41.14 -28.12
C ASP A 136 5.73 41.09 -27.29
N SER A 137 6.13 39.90 -26.85
CA SER A 137 7.36 39.69 -26.05
C SER A 137 8.62 39.70 -26.93
N LYS A 138 9.80 39.97 -26.33
CA LYS A 138 11.09 39.75 -27.00
C LYS A 138 11.29 38.28 -27.44
N SER A 139 10.59 37.34 -26.81
CA SER A 139 10.57 35.91 -27.20
C SER A 139 9.78 35.65 -28.49
N ALA A 140 8.85 36.54 -28.85
CA ALA A 140 7.90 36.31 -29.93
C ALA A 140 8.59 36.20 -31.31
N GLU A 141 9.60 37.05 -31.56
CA GLU A 141 10.37 36.99 -32.80
C GLU A 141 11.13 35.66 -32.93
N SER A 142 11.76 35.20 -31.84
CA SER A 142 12.47 33.91 -31.80
C SER A 142 11.50 32.73 -31.96
N ALA A 143 10.35 32.78 -31.32
CA ALA A 143 9.34 31.74 -31.42
C ALA A 143 8.78 31.65 -32.85
N GLU A 144 8.53 32.79 -33.49
CA GLU A 144 8.03 32.87 -34.85
C GLU A 144 9.04 32.37 -35.90
N ILE A 145 10.33 32.67 -35.70
CA ILE A 145 11.42 32.09 -36.51
C ILE A 145 11.46 30.57 -36.35
N THR A 146 11.30 30.07 -35.12
CA THR A 146 11.32 28.63 -34.82
C THR A 146 10.13 27.92 -35.47
N LEU A 147 8.92 28.47 -35.38
CA LEU A 147 7.70 27.93 -36.01
C LEU A 147 7.80 27.91 -37.54
N LYS A 148 8.36 28.96 -38.15
CA LYS A 148 8.64 29.00 -39.59
C LYS A 148 9.65 27.93 -40.00
N GLY A 149 10.70 27.71 -39.21
CA GLY A 149 11.65 26.62 -39.42
C GLY A 149 10.96 25.25 -39.42
N ILE A 150 10.15 24.99 -38.39
CA ILE A 150 9.35 23.76 -38.26
C ILE A 150 8.41 23.58 -39.46
N TRP A 151 7.76 24.66 -39.92
CA TRP A 151 6.88 24.61 -41.08
C TRP A 151 7.63 24.27 -42.38
N ILE A 152 8.78 24.87 -42.63
CA ILE A 152 9.61 24.56 -43.80
C ILE A 152 10.02 23.08 -43.78
N ASP A 153 10.45 22.57 -42.62
CA ASP A 153 10.92 21.19 -42.50
C ASP A 153 9.77 20.17 -42.61
N MET A 154 8.64 20.39 -41.92
CA MET A 154 7.52 19.44 -41.89
C MET A 154 6.57 19.55 -43.08
N VAL A 155 6.21 20.77 -43.48
CA VAL A 155 5.18 21.01 -44.51
C VAL A 155 5.79 21.14 -45.90
N GLU A 156 6.92 21.82 -46.01
CA GLU A 156 7.59 22.00 -47.31
C GLU A 156 8.63 20.92 -47.63
N GLN A 157 8.91 20.01 -46.70
CA GLN A 157 9.92 18.94 -46.80
C GLN A 157 11.35 19.48 -46.95
N GLY A 158 11.61 20.65 -46.35
CA GLY A 158 12.92 21.30 -46.35
C GLY A 158 13.42 21.66 -47.76
N ALA A 159 14.72 21.53 -47.99
CA ALA A 159 15.36 21.88 -49.27
C ALA A 159 15.17 20.83 -50.39
N LYS A 160 14.46 19.72 -50.14
CA LYS A 160 14.25 18.66 -51.13
C LYS A 160 13.16 18.99 -52.15
N ASN A 161 12.23 19.87 -51.79
CA ASN A 161 11.17 20.30 -52.68
C ASN A 161 11.58 21.58 -53.43
N PRO A 162 11.64 21.57 -54.77
CA PRO A 162 11.86 22.75 -55.62
C PRO A 162 10.98 23.95 -55.25
N ALA A 163 9.77 23.68 -54.75
CA ALA A 163 8.78 24.69 -54.40
C ALA A 163 8.88 25.19 -52.95
N SER A 164 9.82 24.70 -52.13
CA SER A 164 10.01 25.21 -50.77
C SER A 164 10.74 26.55 -50.75
N VAL A 165 10.70 27.26 -49.63
CA VAL A 165 11.42 28.53 -49.45
C VAL A 165 12.92 28.37 -49.73
N TYR A 166 13.52 27.25 -49.31
CA TYR A 166 14.93 26.93 -49.58
C TYR A 166 15.18 26.36 -51.00
N GLY A 167 14.23 25.59 -51.55
CA GLY A 167 14.31 25.07 -52.92
C GLY A 167 14.23 26.18 -53.97
N MET A 168 13.30 27.12 -53.78
CA MET A 168 13.15 28.29 -54.66
C MET A 168 14.35 29.24 -54.60
N ALA A 169 15.03 29.32 -53.46
CA ALA A 169 16.27 30.08 -53.34
C ALA A 169 17.43 29.46 -54.15
N ARG A 170 17.49 28.12 -54.22
CA ARG A 170 18.53 27.38 -54.97
C ARG A 170 18.24 27.27 -56.46
N GLU A 171 17.05 26.84 -56.84
CA GLU A 171 16.72 26.50 -58.23
C GLU A 171 16.23 27.71 -59.03
N VAL A 172 15.44 28.58 -58.41
CA VAL A 172 14.84 29.77 -59.05
C VAL A 172 15.66 31.04 -58.77
N GLN A 173 16.80 30.90 -58.09
CA GLN A 173 17.73 32.00 -57.72
C GLN A 173 17.08 33.11 -56.89
N PHE A 174 16.00 32.84 -56.16
CA PHE A 174 15.42 33.79 -55.20
C PHE A 174 16.22 33.81 -53.88
N THR A 175 17.48 34.25 -53.96
CA THR A 175 18.45 34.20 -52.85
C THR A 175 18.00 34.96 -51.59
N THR A 176 17.23 36.03 -51.75
CA THR A 176 16.73 36.85 -50.63
C THR A 176 15.42 36.33 -50.03
N LEU A 177 14.77 35.34 -50.63
CA LEU A 177 13.45 34.86 -50.19
C LEU A 177 13.46 34.24 -48.77
N PRO A 178 14.46 33.42 -48.37
CA PRO A 178 14.54 32.89 -47.01
C PRO A 178 14.66 33.99 -45.97
N ASP A 179 15.58 34.94 -46.16
CA ASP A 179 15.78 36.06 -45.24
C ASP A 179 14.53 36.95 -45.12
N LEU A 180 13.84 37.18 -46.23
CA LEU A 180 12.58 37.91 -46.26
C LEU A 180 11.47 37.14 -45.52
N PHE A 181 11.40 35.82 -45.67
CA PHE A 181 10.41 34.99 -45.00
C PHE A 181 10.62 34.95 -43.49
N PHE A 182 11.86 34.84 -43.01
CA PHE A 182 12.15 34.84 -41.57
C PHE A 182 12.04 36.22 -40.93
N SER A 183 12.25 37.32 -41.66
CA SER A 183 12.21 38.67 -41.10
C SER A 183 10.85 39.37 -41.17
N THR A 184 9.85 38.79 -41.86
CA THR A 184 8.51 39.38 -41.99
C THR A 184 7.49 38.65 -41.12
N HIS A 185 6.89 39.37 -40.16
CA HIS A 185 6.01 38.79 -39.13
C HIS A 185 4.60 39.41 -39.17
N PRO A 186 3.76 39.05 -40.16
CA PRO A 186 2.36 39.47 -40.17
C PRO A 186 1.57 38.82 -39.03
N LYS A 187 0.72 39.60 -38.33
CA LYS A 187 -0.08 39.11 -37.18
C LYS A 187 -1.32 38.31 -37.61
N LYS A 188 -1.90 38.60 -38.78
CA LYS A 188 -3.09 37.92 -39.32
C LYS A 188 -2.95 37.65 -40.82
N GLN A 189 -3.73 36.67 -41.30
CA GLN A 189 -3.74 36.24 -42.70
C GLN A 189 -4.22 37.34 -43.67
N GLU A 190 -5.09 38.22 -43.19
CA GLU A 190 -5.66 39.35 -43.94
C GLU A 190 -4.62 40.47 -44.14
N ASP A 191 -3.78 40.72 -43.12
CA ASP A 191 -2.79 41.81 -43.10
C ASP A 191 -1.53 41.49 -43.95
N VAL A 192 -1.41 40.27 -44.49
CA VAL A 192 -0.22 39.83 -45.23
C VAL A 192 0.04 40.70 -46.46
N ASP A 193 -1.02 41.11 -47.16
CA ASP A 193 -0.87 41.92 -48.37
C ASP A 193 -0.36 43.34 -48.04
N GLU A 194 -0.90 43.97 -47.00
CA GLU A 194 -0.52 45.32 -46.56
C GLU A 194 0.90 45.35 -45.98
N VAL A 195 1.27 44.38 -45.13
CA VAL A 195 2.58 44.31 -44.48
C VAL A 195 3.70 44.08 -45.50
N VAL A 196 3.47 43.24 -46.52
CA VAL A 196 4.46 42.96 -47.57
C VAL A 196 4.60 44.15 -48.53
N GLU A 197 3.50 44.84 -48.85
CA GLU A 197 3.54 46.02 -49.72
C GLU A 197 4.13 47.25 -49.03
N GLY A 198 3.84 47.47 -47.75
CA GLY A 198 4.37 48.60 -46.98
C GLY A 198 5.85 48.43 -46.59
N THR A 199 6.23 47.26 -46.08
CA THR A 199 7.56 47.07 -45.46
C THR A 199 8.65 46.66 -46.47
N ARG A 200 8.25 46.08 -47.62
CA ARG A 200 9.19 45.43 -48.57
C ARG A 200 8.96 45.83 -50.03
N SER A 201 8.45 47.04 -50.27
CA SER A 201 8.18 47.58 -51.62
C SER A 201 9.38 47.59 -52.57
N GLN A 202 10.61 47.59 -52.03
CA GLN A 202 11.86 47.65 -52.77
C GLN A 202 12.24 46.33 -53.49
N PHE A 203 11.54 45.22 -53.23
CA PHE A 203 11.85 43.92 -53.83
C PHE A 203 11.02 43.61 -55.09
N ASN A 204 11.57 42.74 -55.94
CA ASN A 204 10.94 42.30 -57.20
C ASN A 204 9.51 41.78 -56.96
N ARG A 205 8.57 42.20 -57.83
CA ARG A 205 7.14 41.84 -57.76
C ARG A 205 6.92 40.33 -57.64
N LYS A 206 7.69 39.51 -58.36
CA LYS A 206 7.57 38.05 -58.30
C LYS A 206 7.99 37.45 -56.96
N VAL A 207 9.03 38.00 -56.34
CA VAL A 207 9.47 37.60 -54.99
C VAL A 207 8.40 37.97 -53.96
N ARG A 208 7.75 39.13 -54.11
CA ARG A 208 6.63 39.55 -53.24
C ARG A 208 5.40 38.67 -53.40
N GLU A 209 5.01 38.30 -54.63
CA GLU A 209 3.89 37.38 -54.89
C GLU A 209 4.12 36.01 -54.24
N VAL A 210 5.34 35.48 -54.34
CA VAL A 210 5.72 34.20 -53.72
C VAL A 210 5.74 34.32 -52.19
N LEU A 211 6.32 35.39 -51.64
CA LEU A 211 6.37 35.65 -50.20
C LEU A 211 4.96 35.75 -49.61
N LYS A 212 4.05 36.51 -50.24
CA LYS A 212 2.64 36.62 -49.82
C LYS A 212 1.94 35.27 -49.75
N ARG A 213 2.11 34.43 -50.78
CA ARG A 213 1.53 33.08 -50.81
C ARG A 213 2.07 32.22 -49.66
N LYS A 214 3.39 32.21 -49.44
CA LYS A 214 4.04 31.40 -48.40
C LYS A 214 3.65 31.85 -47.00
N LEU A 215 3.61 33.17 -46.74
CA LEU A 215 3.16 33.73 -45.47
C LEU A 215 1.70 33.40 -45.18
N ARG A 216 0.80 33.47 -46.17
CA ARG A 216 -0.60 33.06 -46.02
C ARG A 216 -0.74 31.58 -45.67
N THR A 217 -0.02 30.71 -46.37
CA THR A 217 -0.04 29.25 -46.09
C THR A 217 0.53 28.94 -44.71
N TYR A 218 1.60 29.62 -44.30
CA TYR A 218 2.20 29.48 -42.98
C TYR A 218 1.24 29.92 -41.86
N LEU A 219 0.58 31.07 -41.99
CA LEU A 219 -0.38 31.55 -40.98
C LEU A 219 -1.61 30.63 -40.83
N SER A 220 -2.18 30.18 -41.95
CA SER A 220 -3.28 29.20 -41.91
C SER A 220 -2.84 27.88 -41.25
N TRP A 221 -1.64 27.39 -41.58
CA TRP A 221 -1.07 26.23 -40.91
C TRP A 221 -0.86 26.47 -39.42
N LYS A 222 -0.37 27.65 -39.02
CA LYS A 222 -0.12 28.00 -37.63
C LYS A 222 -1.40 27.96 -36.78
N GLU A 223 -2.49 28.54 -37.28
CA GLU A 223 -3.78 28.57 -36.59
C GLU A 223 -4.38 27.16 -36.43
N HIS A 224 -4.50 26.40 -37.53
CA HIS A 224 -5.05 25.04 -37.49
C HIS A 224 -4.21 24.09 -36.63
N THR A 225 -2.88 24.15 -36.77
CA THR A 225 -1.97 23.31 -35.98
C THR A 225 -2.04 23.66 -34.50
N TYR A 226 -2.20 24.93 -34.15
CA TYR A 226 -2.33 25.35 -32.75
C TYR A 226 -3.59 24.80 -32.10
N GLU A 227 -4.74 24.87 -32.78
CA GLU A 227 -5.99 24.28 -32.29
C GLU A 227 -5.91 22.75 -32.19
N GLU A 228 -5.31 22.09 -33.18
CA GLU A 228 -5.09 20.64 -33.16
C GLU A 228 -4.22 20.23 -31.97
N LEU A 229 -3.08 20.91 -31.75
CA LEU A 229 -2.17 20.61 -30.63
C LEU A 229 -2.84 20.86 -29.28
N LYS A 230 -3.65 21.91 -29.14
CA LYS A 230 -4.42 22.19 -27.92
C LYS A 230 -5.45 21.11 -27.64
N ASN A 231 -6.17 20.66 -28.67
CA ASN A 231 -7.13 19.57 -28.56
C ASN A 231 -6.43 18.24 -28.22
N ARG A 232 -5.32 17.93 -28.91
CA ARG A 232 -4.50 16.75 -28.65
C ARG A 232 -4.01 16.72 -27.20
N ARG A 233 -3.43 17.82 -26.71
CA ARG A 233 -3.02 17.95 -25.30
C ARG A 233 -4.17 17.65 -24.34
N LYS A 234 -5.37 18.20 -24.58
CA LYS A 234 -6.56 17.95 -23.75
C LYS A 234 -6.96 16.47 -23.75
N PHE A 235 -6.88 15.78 -24.89
CA PHE A 235 -7.15 14.34 -24.97
C PHE A 235 -6.08 13.52 -24.26
N THR A 236 -4.79 13.83 -24.46
CA THR A 236 -3.68 13.14 -23.80
C THR A 236 -3.74 13.29 -22.28
N LEU A 237 -4.15 14.47 -21.76
CA LEU A 237 -4.38 14.67 -20.33
C LEU A 237 -5.50 13.79 -19.76
N LYS A 238 -6.64 13.71 -20.45
CA LYS A 238 -7.74 12.82 -20.04
C LYS A 238 -7.31 11.35 -20.07
N TYR A 239 -6.54 10.97 -21.09
CA TYR A 239 -6.04 9.62 -21.26
C TYR A 239 -5.04 9.24 -20.16
N LEU A 240 -4.13 10.16 -19.79
CA LEU A 240 -3.20 10.01 -18.66
C LEU A 240 -3.96 9.72 -17.36
N ARG A 241 -4.99 10.52 -17.07
CA ARG A 241 -5.86 10.32 -15.90
C ARG A 241 -6.52 8.94 -15.89
N GLN A 242 -7.11 8.53 -17.02
CA GLN A 242 -7.73 7.21 -17.13
C GLN A 242 -6.73 6.08 -16.86
N HIS A 243 -5.49 6.18 -17.35
CA HIS A 243 -4.45 5.18 -17.13
C HIS A 243 -4.09 5.08 -15.65
N TYR A 244 -3.99 6.23 -14.99
CA TYR A 244 -3.67 6.30 -13.58
C TYR A 244 -4.80 5.75 -12.69
N GLU A 245 -6.07 6.06 -12.98
CA GLU A 245 -7.24 5.49 -12.30
C GLU A 245 -7.31 3.96 -12.45
N ILE A 246 -6.99 3.44 -13.63
CA ILE A 246 -6.93 1.99 -13.89
C ILE A 246 -5.84 1.33 -13.03
N ILE A 247 -4.66 1.96 -12.89
CA ILE A 247 -3.59 1.43 -12.02
C ILE A 247 -4.05 1.37 -10.57
N LYS A 248 -4.69 2.43 -10.06
CA LYS A 248 -5.27 2.44 -8.70
C LYS A 248 -6.27 1.30 -8.50
N MET A 249 -7.14 1.07 -9.48
CA MET A 249 -8.12 -0.02 -9.45
C MET A 249 -7.43 -1.38 -9.37
N TYR A 250 -6.43 -1.65 -10.21
CA TYR A 250 -5.67 -2.90 -10.16
C TYR A 250 -4.92 -3.08 -8.83
N MET A 251 -4.32 -2.02 -8.28
CA MET A 251 -3.67 -2.08 -6.96
C MET A 251 -4.67 -2.41 -5.84
N ALA A 252 -5.88 -1.83 -5.89
CA ALA A 252 -6.95 -2.16 -4.96
C ALA A 252 -7.38 -3.64 -5.07
N TRP A 253 -7.38 -4.20 -6.28
CA TRP A 253 -7.69 -5.61 -6.51
C TRP A 253 -6.56 -6.56 -6.12
N VAL A 254 -5.29 -6.18 -6.26
CA VAL A 254 -4.13 -7.02 -5.86
C VAL A 254 -4.09 -7.22 -4.35
N LYS A 255 -4.42 -6.17 -3.57
CA LYS A 255 -4.33 -6.17 -2.10
C LYS A 255 -5.03 -7.36 -1.41
N PRO A 256 -6.29 -7.72 -1.71
CA PRO A 256 -6.93 -8.89 -1.10
C PRO A 256 -6.25 -10.22 -1.47
N TYR A 257 -5.72 -10.36 -2.70
CA TYR A 257 -5.00 -11.57 -3.09
C TYR A 257 -3.68 -11.72 -2.34
N LEU A 258 -2.91 -10.63 -2.18
CA LEU A 258 -1.70 -10.65 -1.35
C LEU A 258 -2.01 -11.04 0.10
N LYS A 259 -3.08 -10.49 0.68
CA LYS A 259 -3.53 -10.86 2.03
C LYS A 259 -3.95 -12.32 2.13
N ASN A 260 -4.59 -12.88 1.10
CA ASN A 260 -5.03 -14.26 1.10
C ASN A 260 -3.86 -15.23 0.89
N ILE A 261 -2.90 -14.91 0.01
CA ILE A 261 -1.65 -15.67 -0.15
C ILE A 261 -0.92 -15.71 1.18
N GLN A 262 -0.80 -14.57 1.85
CA GLN A 262 -0.17 -14.48 3.17
C GLN A 262 -0.90 -15.36 4.20
N ARG A 263 -2.23 -15.29 4.29
CA ARG A 263 -3.01 -16.12 5.22
C ARG A 263 -2.92 -17.62 4.92
N LEU A 264 -2.75 -17.98 3.65
CA LEU A 264 -2.61 -19.37 3.22
C LEU A 264 -1.16 -19.86 3.26
N HIS A 265 -0.20 -18.95 3.46
CA HIS A 265 1.20 -19.33 3.54
C HIS A 265 1.40 -20.13 4.83
N MET A 266 1.90 -21.35 4.69
CA MET A 266 2.23 -22.17 5.84
C MET A 266 3.43 -21.60 6.58
N ASP A 267 3.39 -21.64 7.91
CA ASP A 267 4.50 -21.19 8.73
C ASP A 267 5.65 -22.21 8.67
N GLN A 268 6.79 -21.78 8.13
CA GLN A 268 7.98 -22.62 7.95
C GLN A 268 8.51 -23.13 9.30
N SER A 269 8.44 -22.31 10.36
CA SER A 269 8.90 -22.70 11.69
C SER A 269 8.11 -23.89 12.26
N LYS A 270 6.86 -24.07 11.81
CA LYS A 270 5.98 -25.17 12.21
C LYS A 270 6.15 -26.41 11.36
N MET A 271 6.49 -26.24 10.07
CA MET A 271 6.81 -27.36 9.18
C MET A 271 8.05 -28.13 9.64
N GLU A 272 9.02 -27.44 10.24
CA GLU A 272 10.26 -28.06 10.76
C GLU A 272 10.10 -28.69 12.15
N THR A 273 8.93 -28.60 12.78
CA THR A 273 8.73 -29.17 14.12
C THR A 273 8.73 -30.70 14.07
N PRO A 274 9.29 -31.37 15.09
CA PRO A 274 9.32 -32.84 15.15
C PRO A 274 7.92 -33.48 15.31
N ASP A 275 6.91 -32.67 15.63
CA ASP A 275 5.52 -33.09 15.74
C ASP A 275 4.83 -33.28 14.37
N LEU A 276 5.45 -32.82 13.27
CA LEU A 276 4.95 -32.92 11.91
C LEU A 276 5.87 -33.83 11.08
N LEU A 277 5.31 -34.95 10.59
CA LEU A 277 6.07 -35.93 9.82
C LEU A 277 5.74 -35.77 8.33
N VAL A 278 6.74 -35.37 7.55
CA VAL A 278 6.62 -35.07 6.11
C VAL A 278 6.04 -36.24 5.29
N ALA A 279 6.33 -37.48 5.69
CA ALA A 279 5.90 -38.69 4.97
C ALA A 279 4.42 -39.05 5.16
N PHE A 280 3.72 -38.46 6.12
CA PHE A 280 2.36 -38.87 6.51
C PHE A 280 1.36 -37.72 6.37
N GLU A 281 0.07 -38.05 6.32
CA GLU A 281 -1.03 -37.07 6.33
C GLU A 281 -1.21 -36.44 7.72
N THR A 282 -0.22 -35.68 8.16
CA THR A 282 -0.26 -34.89 9.40
C THR A 282 -0.54 -33.42 9.10
N SER A 283 -1.40 -32.82 9.91
CA SER A 283 -1.69 -31.38 9.89
C SER A 283 -1.61 -30.80 11.30
N MET A 284 -1.23 -29.54 11.36
CA MET A 284 -1.10 -28.76 12.58
C MET A 284 -1.81 -27.42 12.41
N ILE A 285 -2.59 -27.03 13.40
CA ILE A 285 -3.33 -25.78 13.41
C ILE A 285 -3.03 -25.05 14.72
N GLU A 286 -2.62 -23.80 14.61
CA GLU A 286 -2.38 -22.91 15.74
C GLU A 286 -3.37 -21.76 15.70
N VAL A 287 -4.14 -21.61 16.78
CA VAL A 287 -5.10 -20.52 16.93
C VAL A 287 -4.85 -19.79 18.25
N GLU A 288 -4.72 -18.48 18.19
CA GLU A 288 -4.56 -17.63 19.38
C GLU A 288 -5.74 -16.66 19.50
N LEU A 289 -6.45 -16.74 20.63
CA LEU A 289 -7.53 -15.83 20.99
C LEU A 289 -7.07 -14.87 22.08
N LEU A 290 -7.26 -13.57 21.86
CA LEU A 290 -7.10 -12.53 22.86
C LEU A 290 -8.49 -12.01 23.24
N ALA A 291 -8.95 -12.36 24.43
CA ALA A 291 -10.17 -11.84 25.01
C ALA A 291 -9.82 -10.70 25.98
N ARG A 292 -10.47 -9.55 25.83
CA ARG A 292 -10.27 -8.38 26.70
C ARG A 292 -11.59 -7.85 27.26
N ARG A 293 -11.55 -7.48 28.54
CA ARG A 293 -12.64 -6.80 29.24
C ARG A 293 -12.10 -5.49 29.84
N PRO A 294 -12.63 -4.33 29.43
CA PRO A 294 -12.14 -3.05 29.92
C PRO A 294 -12.66 -2.74 31.32
N TYR A 295 -11.74 -2.37 32.21
CA TYR A 295 -12.04 -1.70 33.47
C TYR A 295 -11.69 -0.23 33.32
N LYS A 296 -12.74 0.62 33.30
CA LYS A 296 -12.58 2.07 33.24
C LYS A 296 -12.15 2.57 34.61
N VAL A 297 -10.93 3.10 34.71
CA VAL A 297 -10.44 3.76 35.92
C VAL A 297 -10.46 5.28 35.69
N SER A 298 -11.26 5.98 36.50
CA SER A 298 -11.33 7.44 36.52
C SER A 298 -10.10 8.00 37.22
N LEU A 299 -9.24 8.69 36.46
CA LEU A 299 -8.11 9.48 36.94
C LEU A 299 -8.43 10.97 36.80
N GLY A 300 -9.29 11.48 37.69
CA GLY A 300 -9.70 12.89 37.65
C GLY A 300 -10.48 13.23 36.37
N LYS A 301 -9.82 13.90 35.41
CA LYS A 301 -10.40 14.28 34.10
C LYS A 301 -10.17 13.25 32.98
N ASP A 302 -9.19 12.37 33.12
CA ASP A 302 -8.84 11.37 32.11
C ASP A 302 -9.31 9.97 32.55
N THR A 303 -9.94 9.22 31.65
CA THR A 303 -10.33 7.83 31.90
C THR A 303 -9.31 6.92 31.21
N LYS A 304 -8.56 6.12 31.97
CA LYS A 304 -7.68 5.09 31.40
C LYS A 304 -8.33 3.72 31.55
N ASN A 305 -8.28 2.93 30.48
CA ASN A 305 -8.75 1.56 30.51
C ASN A 305 -7.59 0.65 30.93
N ILE A 306 -7.81 -0.12 31.99
CA ILE A 306 -6.99 -1.27 32.32
C ILE A 306 -7.80 -2.49 31.93
N ASN A 307 -7.29 -3.32 31.03
CA ASN A 307 -8.02 -4.46 30.53
C ASN A 307 -7.60 -5.72 31.29
N ALA A 308 -8.58 -6.51 31.74
CA ALA A 308 -8.34 -7.91 32.04
C ALA A 308 -8.23 -8.64 30.69
N VAL A 309 -7.07 -9.22 30.41
CA VAL A 309 -6.78 -9.90 29.15
C VAL A 309 -6.56 -11.38 29.41
N LEU A 310 -7.24 -12.21 28.65
CA LEU A 310 -7.02 -13.64 28.60
C LEU A 310 -6.53 -14.02 27.21
N LEU A 311 -5.36 -14.64 27.17
CA LEU A 311 -4.74 -15.14 25.96
C LEU A 311 -4.85 -16.66 25.97
N ILE A 312 -5.54 -17.21 24.98
CA ILE A 312 -5.76 -18.65 24.85
C ILE A 312 -5.12 -19.10 23.56
N HIS A 313 -4.17 -20.01 23.69
CA HIS A 313 -3.43 -20.59 22.57
C HIS A 313 -3.85 -22.03 22.41
N PHE A 314 -4.38 -22.36 21.24
CA PHE A 314 -4.75 -23.70 20.82
C PHE A 314 -3.70 -24.20 19.84
N LEU A 315 -3.16 -25.37 20.11
CA LEU A 315 -2.30 -26.09 19.21
C LEU A 315 -2.93 -27.45 18.95
N PHE A 316 -3.50 -27.61 17.76
CA PHE A 316 -4.11 -28.85 17.32
C PHE A 316 -3.16 -29.57 16.38
N ARG A 317 -3.06 -30.89 16.53
CA ARG A 317 -2.36 -31.75 15.60
C ARG A 317 -3.20 -32.97 15.28
N THR A 318 -3.10 -33.43 14.04
CA THR A 318 -3.69 -34.67 13.59
C THR A 318 -2.60 -35.71 13.35
N ARG A 319 -2.88 -36.95 13.74
CA ARG A 319 -2.05 -38.11 13.37
C ARG A 319 -2.93 -39.07 12.59
N PRO A 320 -2.52 -39.51 11.40
CA PRO A 320 -3.27 -40.50 10.66
C PRO A 320 -3.14 -41.85 11.37
N GLU A 321 -4.26 -42.50 11.60
CA GLU A 321 -4.34 -43.90 12.01
C GLU A 321 -5.01 -44.69 10.90
N MET A 322 -4.29 -45.69 10.39
CA MET A 322 -4.78 -46.57 9.34
C MET A 322 -5.74 -47.59 9.95
N SER A 323 -7.03 -47.26 10.03
CA SER A 323 -8.04 -48.28 10.35
C SER A 323 -8.31 -49.11 9.09
N TYR A 324 -7.84 -50.35 9.07
CA TYR A 324 -8.24 -51.33 8.08
C TYR A 324 -9.63 -51.86 8.43
N GLN A 325 -10.69 -51.15 8.05
CA GLN A 325 -12.02 -51.77 7.98
C GLN A 325 -12.09 -52.61 6.69
N GLN A 326 -12.46 -53.89 6.84
CA GLN A 326 -12.70 -54.79 5.72
C GLN A 326 -13.91 -54.30 4.91
N GLU A 327 -13.75 -54.27 3.58
CA GLU A 327 -14.76 -54.07 2.52
C GLU A 327 -15.13 -52.63 2.08
N GLY A 328 -14.62 -52.25 0.90
CA GLY A 328 -15.48 -51.78 -0.19
C GLY A 328 -15.67 -50.28 -0.44
N TYR A 329 -15.44 -49.38 0.51
CA TYR A 329 -15.66 -47.93 0.31
C TYR A 329 -14.39 -47.10 0.56
N GLN A 330 -14.22 -46.05 -0.25
CA GLN A 330 -13.07 -45.14 -0.31
C GLN A 330 -12.38 -44.91 1.04
N ARG A 331 -11.13 -45.36 1.13
CA ARG A 331 -10.26 -45.27 2.31
C ARG A 331 -9.75 -43.83 2.47
N GLY A 332 -10.11 -43.20 3.59
CA GLY A 332 -9.40 -42.04 4.12
C GLY A 332 -8.84 -42.40 5.51
N PRO A 333 -7.65 -41.90 5.91
CA PRO A 333 -7.14 -42.16 7.25
C PRO A 333 -8.08 -41.58 8.31
N ILE A 334 -8.33 -42.34 9.37
CA ILE A 334 -8.99 -41.81 10.56
C ILE A 334 -7.95 -40.99 11.31
N HIS A 335 -8.24 -39.72 11.58
CA HIS A 335 -7.30 -38.85 12.27
C HIS A 335 -7.54 -38.92 13.79
N VAL A 336 -6.48 -39.19 14.55
CA VAL A 336 -6.43 -38.93 15.98
C VAL A 336 -6.07 -37.47 16.17
N GLY A 337 -6.96 -36.72 16.81
CA GLY A 337 -6.78 -35.30 17.10
C GLY A 337 -6.20 -35.12 18.50
N ARG A 338 -5.11 -34.36 18.62
CA ARG A 338 -4.61 -33.87 19.91
C ARG A 338 -4.68 -32.35 19.94
N VAL A 339 -5.39 -31.82 20.92
CA VAL A 339 -5.53 -30.39 21.20
C VAL A 339 -4.74 -30.08 22.45
N GLN A 340 -3.72 -29.23 22.32
CA GLN A 340 -3.07 -28.58 23.45
C GLN A 340 -3.66 -27.18 23.62
N MET A 341 -4.09 -26.83 24.83
CA MET A 341 -4.55 -25.50 25.16
C MET A 341 -3.68 -24.88 26.24
N ASN A 342 -3.17 -23.67 25.99
CA ASN A 342 -2.46 -22.86 26.98
C ASN A 342 -3.30 -21.63 27.28
N PHE A 343 -3.66 -21.45 28.56
CA PHE A 343 -4.36 -20.27 29.06
C PHE A 343 -3.37 -19.38 29.78
N ARG A 344 -3.34 -18.09 29.44
CA ARG A 344 -2.49 -17.08 30.06
C ARG A 344 -3.31 -15.84 30.42
N ALA A 345 -3.19 -15.39 31.66
CA ALA A 345 -3.85 -14.19 32.14
C ALA A 345 -2.88 -13.00 32.20
N TYR A 346 -3.33 -11.85 31.71
CA TYR A 346 -2.58 -10.58 31.71
C TYR A 346 -3.46 -9.41 32.15
N THR A 347 -2.80 -8.33 32.57
CA THR A 347 -3.43 -7.02 32.80
C THR A 347 -2.73 -5.98 31.93
N TRP A 348 -3.26 -5.75 30.74
CA TRP A 348 -2.65 -4.85 29.75
C TRP A 348 -3.47 -3.57 29.56
N THR A 349 -2.77 -2.51 29.25
CA THR A 349 -3.34 -1.25 28.74
C THR A 349 -3.67 -1.38 27.25
N ASP A 350 -4.49 -0.46 26.72
CA ASP A 350 -4.82 -0.45 25.28
C ASP A 350 -3.56 -0.34 24.40
N GLU A 351 -2.57 0.45 24.80
CA GLU A 351 -1.28 0.60 24.10
C GLU A 351 -0.47 -0.71 24.07
N GLU A 352 -0.41 -1.44 25.20
CA GLU A 352 0.29 -2.73 25.30
C GLU A 352 -0.39 -3.81 24.45
N ILE A 353 -1.72 -3.78 24.33
CA ILE A 353 -2.48 -4.70 23.47
C ILE A 353 -2.17 -4.42 21.99
N GLU A 354 -2.18 -3.16 21.56
CA GLU A 354 -1.83 -2.81 20.19
C GLU A 354 -0.38 -3.16 19.85
N ALA A 355 0.55 -2.95 20.80
CA ALA A 355 1.93 -3.37 20.65
C ALA A 355 2.06 -4.89 20.48
N TYR A 356 1.30 -5.68 21.25
CA TYR A 356 1.27 -7.14 21.14
C TYR A 356 0.70 -7.60 19.79
N LYS A 357 -0.40 -6.99 19.32
CA LYS A 357 -0.97 -7.27 18.00
C LYS A 357 0.04 -6.98 16.88
N LYS A 358 0.69 -5.81 16.92
CA LYS A 358 1.74 -5.44 15.95
C LYS A 358 2.97 -6.35 16.03
N TYR A 359 3.29 -6.90 17.20
CA TYR A 359 4.37 -7.88 17.36
C TYR A 359 4.02 -9.20 16.64
N ARG A 360 2.79 -9.70 16.81
CA ARG A 360 2.33 -10.93 16.16
C ARG A 360 2.11 -10.77 14.65
N GLU A 361 1.73 -9.58 14.20
CA GLU A 361 1.58 -9.27 12.77
C GLU A 361 2.93 -9.01 12.04
N ARG A 362 4.09 -9.13 12.69
CA ARG A 362 5.35 -8.51 12.22
C ARG A 362 6.27 -9.29 11.29
N GLU A 363 5.86 -10.44 10.75
CA GLU A 363 6.57 -11.05 9.62
C GLU A 363 5.87 -10.83 8.27
N ASP A 364 4.71 -10.19 8.33
CA ASP A 364 3.58 -10.49 7.46
C ASP A 364 3.21 -9.29 6.57
N PHE A 365 3.57 -8.07 6.98
CA PHE A 365 3.43 -6.84 6.18
C PHE A 365 4.45 -6.70 5.05
N LYS A 366 5.50 -7.54 5.01
CA LYS A 366 6.64 -7.39 4.09
C LYS A 366 6.24 -7.47 2.62
N LEU A 367 5.32 -8.38 2.25
CA LEU A 367 4.92 -8.58 0.85
C LEU A 367 4.10 -7.41 0.30
N ILE A 368 3.21 -6.85 1.12
CA ILE A 368 2.39 -5.69 0.75
C ILE A 368 3.28 -4.45 0.66
N GLU A 369 4.18 -4.25 1.63
CA GLU A 369 5.12 -3.13 1.64
C GLU A 369 6.07 -3.14 0.44
N LEU A 370 6.55 -4.31 0.01
CA LEU A 370 7.51 -4.42 -1.09
C LEU A 370 6.86 -4.11 -2.46
N VAL A 371 5.64 -4.61 -2.67
CA VAL A 371 4.85 -4.28 -3.87
C VAL A 371 4.49 -2.80 -3.88
N ASP A 372 3.96 -2.26 -2.78
CA ASP A 372 3.62 -0.84 -2.68
C ASP A 372 4.86 0.05 -2.85
N ALA A 373 6.02 -0.33 -2.30
CA ALA A 373 7.26 0.43 -2.43
C ALA A 373 7.79 0.44 -3.87
N SER A 374 7.77 -0.68 -4.58
CA SER A 374 8.25 -0.74 -5.98
C SER A 374 7.38 0.09 -6.92
N VAL A 375 6.06 0.01 -6.78
CA VAL A 375 5.11 0.80 -7.58
C VAL A 375 5.21 2.28 -7.20
N LYS A 376 5.30 2.58 -5.90
CA LYS A 376 5.49 3.95 -5.41
C LYS A 376 6.80 4.56 -5.90
N ALA A 377 7.90 3.83 -5.87
CA ALA A 377 9.18 4.31 -6.39
C ALA A 377 9.11 4.63 -7.89
N ALA A 378 8.38 3.82 -8.68
CA ALA A 378 8.17 4.10 -10.09
C ALA A 378 7.30 5.34 -10.33
N MET A 379 6.27 5.56 -9.49
CA MET A 379 5.43 6.76 -9.52
C MET A 379 6.14 8.01 -9.00
N ASP A 380 7.02 7.86 -8.02
CA ASP A 380 7.84 8.95 -7.47
C ASP A 380 8.93 9.35 -8.46
N ALA A 381 9.48 8.41 -9.24
CA ALA A 381 10.41 8.69 -10.33
C ALA A 381 9.79 9.48 -11.49
N LEU A 382 8.47 9.36 -11.69
CA LEU A 382 7.69 10.23 -12.60
C LEU A 382 7.59 11.68 -12.08
N GLY A 383 7.91 11.91 -10.81
CA GLY A 383 8.17 13.23 -10.21
C GLY A 383 6.94 14.14 -10.09
N ASP A 384 7.24 15.44 -9.98
CA ASP A 384 6.25 16.52 -9.86
C ASP A 384 5.50 16.78 -11.17
N GLU A 385 6.04 16.34 -12.32
CA GLU A 385 5.43 16.54 -13.63
C GLU A 385 4.18 15.67 -13.84
N LEU A 386 4.22 14.39 -13.46
CA LEU A 386 3.03 13.55 -13.47
C LEU A 386 1.95 14.15 -12.58
N MET A 387 2.33 14.58 -11.36
CA MET A 387 1.41 15.20 -10.41
C MET A 387 0.82 16.51 -10.96
N ARG A 388 1.62 17.33 -11.66
CA ARG A 388 1.15 18.54 -12.34
C ARG A 388 0.10 18.21 -13.40
N TYR A 389 0.36 17.23 -14.26
CA TYR A 389 -0.57 16.86 -15.33
C TYR A 389 -1.85 16.17 -14.82
N LEU A 390 -1.75 15.34 -13.77
CA LEU A 390 -2.94 14.75 -13.14
C LEU A 390 -3.81 15.82 -12.48
N PHE A 391 -3.20 16.81 -11.82
CA PHE A 391 -3.90 17.97 -11.26
C PHE A 391 -4.59 18.80 -12.36
N GLU A 392 -3.89 19.08 -13.47
CA GLU A 392 -4.46 19.76 -14.64
C GLU A 392 -5.61 18.96 -15.31
N ALA A 393 -5.59 17.63 -15.25
CA ALA A 393 -6.64 16.75 -15.77
C ALA A 393 -7.88 16.67 -14.86
N GLY A 394 -7.92 17.47 -13.79
CA GLY A 394 -9.05 17.55 -12.86
C GLY A 394 -9.14 16.39 -11.89
N GLU A 395 -8.03 15.67 -11.63
CA GLU A 395 -7.93 14.88 -10.41
C GLU A 395 -7.60 15.83 -9.24
N GLU A 396 -8.49 15.90 -8.26
CA GLU A 396 -8.17 16.50 -6.98
C GLU A 396 -7.22 15.58 -6.23
N PHE A 397 -5.95 15.96 -6.19
CA PHE A 397 -4.97 15.41 -5.28
C PHE A 397 -4.56 16.47 -4.26
N GLU A 398 -4.47 16.08 -3.00
CA GLU A 398 -3.79 16.91 -2.00
C GLU A 398 -2.37 17.23 -2.51
N PRO A 399 -1.94 18.50 -2.49
CA PRO A 399 -0.65 18.88 -3.01
C PRO A 399 0.47 18.21 -2.19
N ARG A 400 1.40 17.55 -2.90
CA ARG A 400 2.65 17.08 -2.33
C ARG A 400 3.42 18.27 -1.75
N LEU A 401 3.90 18.11 -0.52
CA LEU A 401 4.92 18.97 0.05
C LEU A 401 6.25 18.71 -0.66
N GLU A 402 6.59 19.53 -1.65
CA GLU A 402 8.00 19.76 -1.97
C GLU A 402 8.68 20.40 -0.75
N GLU A 403 9.75 19.78 -0.26
CA GLU A 403 10.66 20.39 0.69
C GLU A 403 11.39 21.57 0.01
N LYS A 404 10.85 22.79 0.14
CA LYS A 404 11.60 23.99 -0.21
C LYS A 404 12.72 24.23 0.81
N LYS A 405 13.96 24.03 0.37
CA LYS A 405 15.09 24.88 0.80
C LYS A 405 14.69 26.35 0.59
N ALA A 406 14.94 27.16 1.61
CA ALA A 406 14.40 28.50 1.77
C ALA A 406 14.73 29.48 0.62
N PHE A 407 13.71 30.16 0.12
CA PHE A 407 13.77 31.58 -0.22
C PHE A 407 12.39 32.22 0.01
N ALA A 408 12.34 33.27 0.84
CA ALA A 408 11.15 34.05 1.23
C ALA A 408 10.53 34.76 0.00
N SER A 409 9.27 35.21 -0.10
CA SER A 409 8.13 35.47 0.79
C SER A 409 6.87 35.69 -0.07
N ARG A 410 5.67 35.34 0.42
CA ARG A 410 4.43 36.17 0.52
C ARG A 410 3.14 35.33 0.57
N ALA A 411 2.33 35.66 1.59
CA ALA A 411 0.86 35.61 1.68
C ALA A 411 0.11 34.26 1.61
N ALA A 412 -0.19 33.75 2.81
CA ALA A 412 -1.48 33.23 3.30
C ALA A 412 -2.39 32.41 2.38
N SER A 413 -2.62 31.15 2.74
CA SER A 413 -3.92 30.46 2.62
C SER A 413 -4.00 29.18 3.48
N PRO A 414 -5.21 28.73 3.85
CA PRO A 414 -5.55 28.09 5.12
C PRO A 414 -5.64 26.55 5.02
N TYR A 415 -4.50 25.87 4.87
CA TYR A 415 -4.45 24.43 4.59
C TYR A 415 -3.88 23.55 5.72
N LEU A 416 -4.01 24.00 6.97
CA LEU A 416 -3.33 23.37 8.12
C LEU A 416 -4.15 22.36 8.94
N SER A 417 -5.37 21.98 8.55
CA SER A 417 -6.26 21.22 9.46
C SER A 417 -6.75 19.84 9.00
N VAL A 418 -6.40 19.34 7.81
CA VAL A 418 -7.02 18.09 7.29
C VAL A 418 -6.04 16.91 7.08
N PHE A 419 -4.72 17.14 7.11
CA PHE A 419 -3.68 16.07 7.11
C PHE A 419 -3.59 15.25 8.42
N LYS A 420 -4.58 15.32 9.30
CA LYS A 420 -4.62 14.55 10.55
C LYS A 420 -4.89 13.06 10.31
N GLY A 421 -5.55 12.68 9.21
CA GLY A 421 -5.98 11.28 8.97
C GLY A 421 -4.89 10.31 8.47
N PHE A 422 -3.81 10.79 7.84
CA PHE A 422 -2.69 9.93 7.40
C PHE A 422 -1.41 10.12 8.22
N GLY A 423 -1.29 11.27 8.92
CA GLY A 423 -0.27 11.52 9.93
C GLY A 423 -0.51 10.81 11.28
N GLU A 424 -1.74 10.36 11.56
CA GLU A 424 -2.06 9.58 12.76
C GLU A 424 -1.42 8.17 12.76
N LEU A 425 -1.02 7.63 11.60
CA LEU A 425 -0.27 6.36 11.53
C LEU A 425 1.28 6.53 11.54
N PHE A 426 1.82 7.67 11.10
CA PHE A 426 3.28 7.91 11.03
C PHE A 426 3.83 8.90 12.08
N GLY A 427 2.95 9.61 12.80
CA GLY A 427 3.30 10.41 13.98
C GLY A 427 3.63 9.58 15.23
N ALA A 428 3.36 8.27 15.20
CA ALA A 428 3.66 7.34 16.31
C ALA A 428 5.16 7.01 16.46
N PHE A 429 6.05 7.51 15.59
CA PHE A 429 7.48 7.16 15.57
C PHE A 429 8.47 8.35 15.64
N LYS A 430 8.03 9.60 15.88
CA LYS A 430 8.95 10.73 16.15
C LYS A 430 8.59 11.40 17.47
N GLY A 431 9.53 11.32 18.40
CA GLY A 431 9.37 11.60 19.82
C GLY A 431 8.68 12.92 20.16
N HIS A 432 7.70 12.84 21.06
CA HIS A 432 7.21 13.97 21.82
C HIS A 432 8.37 14.67 22.53
N LYS A 433 8.68 15.89 22.08
CA LYS A 433 9.48 16.84 22.85
C LYS A 433 8.72 17.19 24.14
N GLY A 434 9.23 16.65 25.25
CA GLY A 434 9.29 17.31 26.55
C GLY A 434 8.00 17.88 27.13
N VAL A 435 6.97 17.04 27.33
CA VAL A 435 5.97 17.35 28.36
C VAL A 435 6.58 16.96 29.71
N ARG A 436 6.84 17.95 30.58
CA ARG A 436 7.23 17.72 31.97
C ARG A 436 6.23 16.76 32.61
N VAL A 437 6.64 15.52 32.84
CA VAL A 437 5.89 14.52 33.59
C VAL A 437 5.71 15.04 35.02
N LYS A 438 4.55 15.65 35.30
CA LYS A 438 4.14 15.86 36.69
C LYS A 438 3.95 14.47 37.30
N LYS A 439 4.72 14.17 38.34
CA LYS A 439 4.58 12.95 39.14
C LYS A 439 3.09 12.74 39.45
N PRO A 440 2.52 11.54 39.20
CA PRO A 440 1.11 11.30 39.51
C PRO A 440 0.86 11.58 41.00
N ARG A 441 -0.26 12.23 41.31
CA ARG A 441 -0.72 12.36 42.70
C ARG A 441 -0.87 10.96 43.29
N LYS A 442 -0.53 10.75 44.56
CA LYS A 442 -0.56 9.42 45.21
C LYS A 442 -1.92 8.72 45.06
N GLU A 443 -3.01 9.48 45.01
CA GLU A 443 -4.38 8.98 44.81
C GLU A 443 -4.62 8.38 43.40
N ASP A 444 -4.00 8.95 42.37
CA ASP A 444 -4.13 8.52 40.97
C ASP A 444 -3.34 7.22 40.72
N ALA A 445 -2.15 7.11 41.33
CA ALA A 445 -1.36 5.88 41.34
C ALA A 445 -2.07 4.75 42.08
N PHE A 446 -2.67 5.05 43.25
CA PHE A 446 -3.43 4.09 44.04
C PHE A 446 -4.68 3.57 43.31
N LYS A 447 -5.43 4.45 42.62
CA LYS A 447 -6.59 4.04 41.80
C LYS A 447 -6.20 3.16 40.61
N LEU A 448 -5.05 3.41 39.99
CA LEU A 448 -4.50 2.57 38.92
C LEU A 448 -4.05 1.20 39.44
N GLU A 449 -3.40 1.15 40.60
CA GLU A 449 -3.01 -0.11 41.24
C GLU A 449 -4.22 -0.94 41.65
N LEU A 450 -5.22 -0.32 42.30
CA LEU A 450 -6.47 -0.98 42.65
C LEU A 450 -7.24 -1.48 41.41
N GLY A 451 -7.23 -0.71 40.32
CA GLY A 451 -7.81 -1.13 39.04
C GLY A 451 -7.08 -2.33 38.43
N ARG A 452 -5.74 -2.37 38.52
CA ARG A 452 -4.93 -3.52 38.09
C ARG A 452 -5.17 -4.75 38.97
N GLU A 453 -5.26 -4.60 40.28
CA GLU A 453 -5.53 -5.72 41.18
C GLU A 453 -6.91 -6.33 40.91
N LYS A 454 -7.94 -5.52 40.74
CA LYS A 454 -9.28 -6.00 40.36
C LYS A 454 -9.28 -6.72 39.02
N ALA A 455 -8.61 -6.16 38.01
CA ALA A 455 -8.47 -6.79 36.70
C ALA A 455 -7.67 -8.11 36.79
N LYS A 456 -6.63 -8.15 37.64
CA LYS A 456 -5.80 -9.33 37.89
C LYS A 456 -6.59 -10.45 38.55
N GLU A 457 -7.35 -10.14 39.60
CA GLU A 457 -8.19 -11.10 40.31
C GLU A 457 -9.28 -11.66 39.38
N PHE A 458 -9.94 -10.79 38.61
CA PHE A 458 -10.93 -11.21 37.63
C PHE A 458 -10.32 -12.11 36.53
N ALA A 459 -9.16 -11.74 35.98
CA ALA A 459 -8.48 -12.56 34.97
C ALA A 459 -8.07 -13.93 35.53
N LYS A 460 -7.57 -14.00 36.77
CA LYS A 460 -7.25 -15.27 37.44
C LYS A 460 -8.49 -16.13 37.66
N ASN A 461 -9.54 -15.57 38.23
CA ASN A 461 -10.76 -16.30 38.57
C ASN A 461 -11.47 -16.79 37.30
N SER A 462 -11.59 -15.93 36.28
CA SER A 462 -12.19 -16.33 35.00
C SER A 462 -11.38 -17.43 34.32
N MET A 463 -10.05 -17.32 34.29
CA MET A 463 -9.18 -18.34 33.69
C MET A 463 -9.27 -19.69 34.41
N TRP A 464 -9.24 -19.70 35.75
CA TRP A 464 -9.39 -20.94 36.51
C TRP A 464 -10.74 -21.59 36.27
N ASN A 465 -11.83 -20.82 36.26
CA ASN A 465 -13.17 -21.36 36.03
C ASN A 465 -13.33 -21.91 34.62
N ILE A 466 -12.75 -21.27 33.60
CA ILE A 466 -12.69 -21.81 32.23
C ILE A 466 -11.97 -23.16 32.24
N TYR A 467 -10.76 -23.20 32.80
CA TYR A 467 -9.94 -24.41 32.89
C TYR A 467 -10.68 -25.55 33.61
N HIS A 468 -11.24 -25.26 34.79
CA HIS A 468 -11.90 -26.24 35.64
C HIS A 468 -13.21 -26.75 35.00
N HIS A 469 -14.05 -25.87 34.46
CA HIS A 469 -15.29 -26.29 33.79
C HIS A 469 -15.02 -27.01 32.48
N PHE A 470 -13.96 -26.64 31.75
CA PHE A 470 -13.54 -27.37 30.56
C PHE A 470 -13.21 -28.81 30.93
N LYS A 471 -12.37 -29.02 31.96
CA LYS A 471 -12.02 -30.35 32.46
C LYS A 471 -13.24 -31.16 32.87
N LYS A 472 -14.15 -30.54 33.64
CA LYS A 472 -15.40 -31.18 34.09
C LYS A 472 -16.31 -31.57 32.92
N HIS A 473 -16.43 -30.72 31.90
CA HIS A 473 -17.26 -31.00 30.73
C HIS A 473 -16.71 -32.17 29.90
N HIS A 474 -15.39 -32.28 29.78
CA HIS A 474 -14.72 -33.32 29.00
C HIS A 474 -14.33 -34.56 29.84
N GLY A 475 -14.93 -34.74 31.02
CA GLY A 475 -14.69 -35.92 31.87
C GLY A 475 -13.26 -36.09 32.37
N MET A 476 -12.47 -35.02 32.40
CA MET A 476 -11.07 -35.07 32.85
C MET A 476 -10.98 -35.15 34.37
N LEU A 477 -9.88 -35.72 34.86
CA LEU A 477 -9.55 -35.78 36.30
C LEU A 477 -9.56 -34.38 36.93
N ASN A 478 -10.59 -34.10 37.71
CA ASN A 478 -10.72 -32.90 38.53
C ASN A 478 -10.07 -33.16 39.88
N TRP A 479 -9.02 -32.42 40.18
CA TRP A 479 -8.38 -32.32 41.49
C TRP A 479 -8.21 -30.85 41.82
#